data_AF-A0A2V5VVH3-F1
#
_entry.id   AF-A0A2V5VVH3-F1
#
_cell.length_a   1.000
_cell.length_b   1.000
_cell.length_c   1.000
_cell.angle_alpha   90.00
_cell.angle_beta   90.00
_cell.angle_gamma   90.00
#
_symmetry.space_group_name_H-M   'P 1'
#
loop_
_entity.id
_entity.type
_entity.pdbx_description
1 polymer ?
#
loop_
_entity_poly.entity_id
_entity_poly.type
_entity_poly.pdbx_seq_one_letter_code
_entity_poly.pdbx_strand_id
1 'polypeptide(L)'
;MRAPERTTEEFLGELQSSALLSLTQKRSLADFLMRCDLVKFARDEPTVEQLKELHESALRFVDETSYFQPRSETLPAPAEPSPGSEPPQTPLPLETVAKGDGLEQQTTTSD
;
A
#
# COMPACT_ATOMS: atom_id res chain seq x y z
N MET A 1 8.39 19.27 10.29
CA MET A 1 8.80 18.59 11.54
C MET A 1 10.32 18.45 11.49
N ARG A 2 11.06 18.95 12.49
CA ARG A 2 12.51 18.67 12.59
C ARG A 2 12.68 17.30 13.21
N ALA A 3 13.60 16.50 12.66
CA ALA A 3 14.07 15.31 13.36
C ALA A 3 14.71 15.76 14.69
N PRO A 4 14.49 15.04 15.80
CA PRO A 4 15.22 15.31 17.05
C PRO A 4 16.73 15.27 16.79
N GLU A 5 17.49 16.25 17.31
CA GLU A 5 18.95 16.14 17.35
C GLU A 5 19.32 15.16 18.47
N ARG A 6 19.55 13.91 18.09
CA ARG A 6 19.69 12.83 19.06
C ARG A 6 20.62 11.73 18.56
N THR A 7 21.37 11.15 19.48
CA THR A 7 22.23 9.98 19.22
C THR A 7 21.40 8.69 19.09
N THR A 8 21.98 7.66 18.46
CA THR A 8 21.36 6.34 18.34
C THR A 8 21.08 5.73 19.72
N GLU A 9 22.02 5.86 20.66
CA GLU A 9 21.93 5.30 22.00
C GLU A 9 20.81 5.94 22.80
N GLU A 10 20.72 7.26 22.78
CA GLU A 10 19.63 7.97 23.45
C GLU A 10 18.28 7.55 22.84
N PHE A 11 18.17 7.52 21.50
CA PHE A 11 16.96 7.07 20.81
C PHE A 11 16.52 5.68 21.25
N LEU A 12 17.44 4.71 21.25
CA LEU A 12 17.16 3.33 21.65
C LEU A 12 16.82 3.21 23.14
N GLY A 13 17.43 4.05 23.99
CA GLY A 13 17.13 4.11 25.42
C GLY A 13 15.69 4.55 25.69
N GLU A 14 15.21 5.61 25.06
CA GLU A 14 13.81 6.05 25.19
C GLU A 14 12.83 5.05 24.56
N LEU A 15 13.22 4.44 23.43
CA LEU A 15 12.40 3.45 22.74
C LEU A 15 12.03 2.27 23.63
N GLN A 16 12.89 1.91 24.60
CA GLN A 16 12.58 0.85 25.57
C GLN A 16 11.28 1.12 26.34
N SER A 17 11.02 2.38 26.69
CA SER A 17 9.84 2.79 27.46
C SER A 17 8.56 2.92 26.61
N SER A 18 8.69 2.99 25.28
CA SER A 18 7.57 3.16 24.36
C SER A 18 6.71 1.89 24.23
N ALA A 19 5.39 2.04 24.18
CA ALA A 19 4.46 0.94 23.90
C ALA A 19 4.17 0.75 22.39
N LEU A 20 4.78 1.55 21.51
CA LEU A 20 4.47 1.56 20.07
C LEU A 20 5.02 0.35 19.30
N LEU A 21 6.08 -0.27 19.83
CA LEU A 21 6.76 -1.41 19.23
C LEU A 21 6.80 -2.58 20.21
N SER A 22 6.66 -3.79 19.67
CA SER A 22 6.94 -5.02 20.40
C SER A 22 8.42 -5.13 20.77
N LEU A 23 8.74 -5.98 21.74
CA LEU A 23 10.13 -6.24 22.13
C LEU A 23 10.99 -6.72 20.95
N THR A 24 10.44 -7.56 20.07
CA THR A 24 11.13 -8.08 18.89
C THR A 24 11.44 -6.96 17.89
N GLN A 25 10.46 -6.08 17.61
CA GLN A 25 10.65 -4.93 16.72
C GLN A 25 11.69 -3.95 17.28
N LYS A 26 11.68 -3.70 18.60
CA LYS A 26 12.70 -2.86 19.25
C LYS A 26 14.11 -3.41 19.07
N ARG A 27 14.29 -4.74 19.21
CA ARG A 27 15.57 -5.41 18.99
C ARG A 27 16.01 -5.31 17.53
N SER A 28 15.12 -5.62 16.60
CA SER A 28 15.37 -5.50 15.15
C SER A 28 15.83 -4.09 14.76
N LEU A 29 15.17 -3.05 15.29
CA LEU A 29 15.56 -1.67 15.04
C LEU A 29 16.91 -1.30 15.68
N ALA A 30 17.19 -1.78 16.89
CA ALA A 30 18.48 -1.56 17.55
C ALA A 30 19.63 -2.17 16.74
N ASP A 31 19.47 -3.42 16.30
CA ASP A 31 20.48 -4.13 15.49
C ASP A 31 20.69 -3.46 14.13
N PHE A 32 19.61 -2.94 13.51
CA PHE A 32 19.71 -2.17 12.29
C PHE A 32 20.54 -0.89 12.48
N LEU A 33 20.21 -0.07 13.48
CA LEU A 33 20.88 1.22 13.71
C LEU A 33 22.35 1.03 14.11
N MET A 34 22.65 0.02 14.93
CA MET A 34 24.04 -0.30 15.31
C MET A 34 24.89 -0.67 14.09
N ARG A 35 24.37 -1.46 13.15
CA ARG A 35 25.07 -1.80 11.91
C ARG A 35 25.31 -0.57 11.02
N CYS A 36 24.36 0.35 10.95
CA CYS A 36 24.54 1.61 10.24
C CYS A 36 25.67 2.47 10.87
N ASP A 37 25.76 2.50 12.20
CA ASP A 37 26.78 3.28 12.91
C ASP A 37 28.19 2.73 12.71
N LEU A 38 28.35 1.40 12.57
CA LEU A 38 29.65 0.80 12.21
C LEU A 38 30.16 1.30 10.85
N VAL A 39 29.30 1.36 9.84
CA VAL A 39 29.68 1.90 8.53
C VAL A 39 29.94 3.41 8.62
N LYS A 40 29.05 4.14 9.30
CA LYS A 40 29.10 5.61 9.40
C LYS A 40 30.32 6.12 10.15
N PHE A 41 30.73 5.43 11.21
CA PHE A 41 31.75 5.92 12.15
C PHE A 41 32.98 5.03 12.28
N ALA A 42 32.84 3.71 12.12
CA ALA A 42 33.94 2.75 12.32
C ALA A 42 34.67 2.34 11.03
N ARG A 43 34.27 2.89 9.86
CA ARG A 43 34.81 2.53 8.54
C ARG A 43 34.67 1.04 8.23
N ASP A 44 33.61 0.42 8.75
CA ASP A 44 33.27 -0.95 8.41
C ASP A 44 32.88 -1.05 6.92
N GLU A 45 33.38 -2.08 6.23
CA GLU A 45 33.11 -2.35 4.81
C GLU A 45 32.32 -3.67 4.69
N PRO A 46 31.01 -3.65 4.95
CA PRO A 46 30.19 -4.86 4.90
C PRO A 46 30.12 -5.43 3.47
N THR A 47 30.02 -6.74 3.38
CA THR A 47 29.85 -7.44 2.10
C THR A 47 28.49 -7.13 1.47
N VAL A 48 28.36 -7.46 0.18
CA VAL A 48 27.09 -7.32 -0.54
C VAL A 48 25.97 -8.13 0.13
N GLU A 49 26.27 -9.30 0.67
CA GLU A 49 25.31 -10.15 1.40
C GLU A 49 24.85 -9.46 2.69
N GLN A 50 25.77 -8.89 3.46
CA GLN A 50 25.45 -8.15 4.69
C GLN A 50 24.60 -6.91 4.39
N LEU A 51 24.88 -6.20 3.29
CA LEU A 51 24.07 -5.07 2.83
C LEU A 51 22.67 -5.50 2.42
N LYS A 52 22.52 -6.65 1.73
CA LYS A 52 21.21 -7.23 1.40
C LYS A 52 20.45 -7.61 2.66
N GLU A 53 21.09 -8.28 3.61
CA GLU A 53 20.47 -8.62 4.89
C GLU A 53 20.02 -7.39 5.69
N LEU A 54 20.83 -6.32 5.68
CA LEU A 54 20.49 -5.05 6.30
C LEU A 54 19.27 -4.41 5.63
N HIS A 55 19.21 -4.44 4.30
CA HIS A 55 18.08 -3.96 3.52
C HIS A 55 16.79 -4.77 3.80
N GLU A 56 16.86 -6.10 3.76
CA GLU A 56 15.72 -6.97 4.08
C GLU A 56 15.23 -6.76 5.52
N SER A 57 16.15 -6.52 6.46
CA SER A 57 15.81 -6.17 7.84
C SER A 57 15.00 -4.88 7.93
N ALA A 58 15.35 -3.86 7.13
CA ALA A 58 14.61 -2.60 7.09
C ALA A 58 13.21 -2.78 6.49
N LEU A 59 13.10 -3.50 5.36
CA LEU A 59 11.82 -3.79 4.73
C LEU A 59 10.89 -4.54 5.68
N ARG A 60 11.39 -5.58 6.34
CA ARG A 60 10.62 -6.35 7.32
C ARG A 60 10.15 -5.47 8.47
N PHE A 61 11.02 -4.60 9.00
CA PHE A 61 10.63 -3.69 10.08
C PHE A 61 9.51 -2.75 9.66
N VAL A 62 9.56 -2.18 8.44
CA VAL A 62 8.50 -1.31 7.91
C VAL A 62 7.19 -2.09 7.73
N ASP A 63 7.26 -3.31 7.19
CA ASP A 63 6.09 -4.15 7.00
C ASP A 63 5.42 -4.51 8.34
N GLU A 64 6.20 -4.99 9.30
CA GLU A 64 5.74 -5.35 10.65
C GLU A 64 5.17 -4.16 11.43
N THR A 65 5.59 -2.93 11.11
CA THR A 65 5.12 -1.69 11.77
C THR A 65 4.13 -0.90 10.93
N SER A 66 3.74 -1.43 9.77
CA SER A 66 2.69 -0.84 8.95
C SER A 66 1.35 -1.05 9.64
N TYR A 67 0.86 -0.02 10.31
CA TYR A 67 -0.55 0.06 10.66
C TYR A 67 -1.29 0.38 9.35
N PHE A 68 -2.23 -0.49 8.95
CA PHE A 68 -3.18 -0.17 7.88
C PHE A 68 -3.84 1.16 8.26
N GLN A 69 -3.43 2.26 7.61
CA GLN A 69 -4.18 3.49 7.61
C GLN A 69 -5.31 3.24 6.62
N PRO A 70 -6.57 2.95 7.02
CA PRO A 70 -7.64 3.14 6.07
C PRO A 70 -7.53 4.61 5.71
N ARG A 71 -7.13 4.88 4.46
CA ARG A 71 -7.14 6.24 3.95
C ARG A 71 -8.53 6.76 4.29
N SER A 72 -8.61 7.76 5.15
CA SER A 72 -9.85 8.48 5.37
C SER A 72 -10.08 9.31 4.11
N GLU A 73 -10.33 8.63 2.99
CA GLU A 73 -11.05 9.19 1.86
C GLU A 73 -12.48 9.36 2.36
N THR A 74 -12.71 10.43 3.11
CA THR A 74 -13.96 11.16 2.91
C THR A 74 -13.86 11.77 1.51
N LEU A 75 -14.05 10.93 0.50
CA LEU A 75 -14.63 11.40 -0.74
C LEU A 75 -15.98 11.99 -0.32
N PRO A 76 -16.28 13.27 -0.59
CA PRO A 76 -17.65 13.72 -0.49
C PRO A 76 -18.47 12.78 -1.39
N ALA A 77 -19.48 12.15 -0.81
CA ALA A 77 -20.45 11.38 -1.57
C ALA A 77 -20.86 12.20 -2.80
N PRO A 78 -20.96 11.59 -4.00
CA PRO A 78 -21.49 12.32 -5.14
C PRO A 78 -22.84 12.87 -4.71
N ALA A 79 -22.95 14.19 -4.68
CA ALA A 79 -24.15 14.88 -4.25
C ALA A 79 -25.34 14.27 -4.99
N GLU A 80 -26.21 13.58 -4.27
CA GLU A 80 -27.48 13.15 -4.82
C GLU A 80 -28.20 14.41 -5.33
N PRO A 81 -28.70 14.41 -6.58
CA PRO A 81 -29.50 15.53 -7.03
C PRO A 81 -30.81 15.55 -6.23
N SER A 82 -31.09 16.71 -5.61
CA SER A 82 -32.31 17.00 -4.84
C SER A 82 -33.58 16.47 -5.52
N PRO A 83 -34.56 15.97 -4.74
CA PRO A 83 -35.82 15.48 -5.27
C PRO A 83 -36.67 16.67 -5.70
N GLY A 84 -36.81 16.89 -7.00
CA GLY A 84 -37.60 18.01 -7.49
C GLY A 84 -37.52 18.26 -8.97
N SER A 85 -37.71 17.23 -9.79
CA SER A 85 -38.16 17.34 -11.20
C SER A 85 -38.49 15.95 -11.74
N GLU A 86 -39.78 15.62 -11.85
CA GLU A 86 -40.31 14.58 -12.75
C GLU A 86 -40.88 15.28 -14.01
N PRO A 87 -41.13 14.63 -15.18
CA PRO A 87 -40.68 13.37 -15.78
C PRO A 87 -40.18 13.65 -17.26
N PRO A 88 -40.12 12.74 -18.29
CA PRO A 88 -41.11 11.74 -18.70
C PRO A 88 -40.57 10.30 -18.86
N GLN A 89 -41.44 9.34 -18.56
CA GLN A 89 -41.25 7.90 -18.77
C GLN A 89 -41.23 7.57 -20.27
N THR A 90 -40.27 6.76 -20.72
CA THR A 90 -40.27 6.12 -22.04
C THR A 90 -40.75 4.66 -21.88
N PRO A 91 -41.82 4.23 -22.54
CA PRO A 91 -42.30 2.85 -22.39
C PRO A 91 -41.37 1.88 -23.11
N LEU A 92 -41.09 0.74 -22.46
CA LEU A 92 -40.37 -0.39 -23.05
C LEU A 92 -41.17 -0.99 -24.22
N PRO A 93 -40.55 -1.40 -25.34
CA PRO A 93 -41.25 -2.11 -26.40
C PRO A 93 -41.57 -3.56 -26.00
N LEU A 94 -42.83 -3.98 -26.18
CA LEU A 94 -43.24 -5.39 -26.18
C LEU A 94 -42.68 -6.09 -27.44
N GLU A 95 -42.07 -7.26 -27.26
CA GLU A 95 -41.74 -8.19 -28.33
C GLU A 95 -42.99 -8.77 -29.01
N THR A 96 -42.96 -8.96 -30.34
CA THR A 96 -43.81 -9.94 -31.05
C THR A 96 -43.23 -10.27 -32.45
N VAL A 97 -42.78 -11.52 -32.57
CA VAL A 97 -43.02 -12.51 -33.65
C VAL A 97 -42.16 -12.58 -34.95
N ALA A 98 -41.50 -13.74 -35.05
CA ALA A 98 -41.44 -14.73 -36.14
C ALA A 98 -40.74 -14.46 -37.50
N LYS A 99 -39.65 -15.22 -37.67
CA LYS A 99 -39.42 -16.31 -38.66
C LYS A 99 -39.24 -15.99 -40.16
N GLY A 100 -38.11 -16.50 -40.69
CA GLY A 100 -37.84 -16.81 -42.10
C GLY A 100 -36.36 -16.60 -42.41
N ASP A 101 -35.49 -17.62 -42.30
CA ASP A 101 -35.09 -18.57 -43.36
C ASP A 101 -34.01 -18.02 -44.33
N GLY A 102 -32.91 -18.78 -44.49
CA GLY A 102 -31.93 -18.69 -45.58
C GLY A 102 -30.54 -18.18 -45.15
N LEU A 103 -29.51 -19.05 -45.07
CA LEU A 103 -28.42 -19.23 -46.07
C LEU A 103 -27.56 -17.95 -46.21
N GLU A 104 -26.24 -17.86 -46.00
CA GLU A 104 -25.09 -18.67 -46.45
C GLU A 104 -23.83 -18.27 -45.63
N GLN A 105 -23.06 -19.21 -45.05
CA GLN A 105 -21.72 -19.68 -45.50
C GLN A 105 -20.50 -18.74 -45.29
N GLN A 106 -19.50 -19.27 -44.53
CA GLN A 106 -18.02 -19.19 -44.75
C GLN A 106 -17.33 -17.81 -44.54
N THR A 107 -16.11 -17.60 -44.00
CA THR A 107 -14.96 -18.41 -43.57
C THR A 107 -13.95 -17.48 -42.84
N THR A 108 -13.40 -17.94 -41.71
CA THR A 108 -11.98 -17.93 -41.26
C THR A 108 -11.01 -16.76 -41.54
N THR A 109 -10.30 -16.33 -40.48
CA THR A 109 -8.81 -16.17 -40.36
C THR A 109 -8.11 -15.14 -41.26
N SER A 110 -7.59 -14.06 -40.66
CA SER A 110 -6.16 -13.76 -40.39
C SER A 110 -5.26 -13.59 -41.61
N ASP A 111 -4.83 -12.35 -41.85
CA ASP A 111 -3.41 -11.94 -41.80
C ASP A 111 -3.34 -10.48 -41.31
#